data_AF-A0A7S2MWW0-F1
#
_entry.id   AF-A0A7S2MWW0-F1
#
_cell.length_a   1.000
_cell.length_b   1.000
_cell.length_c   1.000
_cell.angle_alpha   90.00
_cell.angle_beta   90.00
_cell.angle_gamma   90.00
#
_symmetry.space_group_name_H-M   'P 1'
#
loop_
_entity.id
_entity.type
_entity.pdbx_description
1 polymer ?
#
loop_
_entity_poly.entity_id
_entity_poly.type
_entity_poly.pdbx_seq_one_letter_code
_entity_poly.pdbx_strand_id
1 'polypeptide(L)'
;DLSFTLLCGYGFWPIAWLLGAPVEDCFKVGRLIGTKVFVNEFVAYKDLVAMTKPEHGPPLLSQRAELVATYALCGFSNFGSIGIALGGLTSLCPQRSGDIARLALSAMISGNVVCFIT
;
A
#
# COMPACT_ATOMS: atom_id res chain seq x y z
N ASP A 1 -1.18 21.73 -8.03
CA ASP A 1 -2.25 21.06 -8.79
C ASP A 1 -2.80 19.85 -8.06
N LEU A 2 -4.09 19.57 -8.25
CA LEU A 2 -4.76 18.39 -7.69
C LEU A 2 -4.27 17.14 -8.41
N SER A 3 -3.76 16.16 -7.67
CA SER A 3 -3.31 14.87 -8.21
C SER A 3 -3.88 13.70 -7.42
N PHE A 4 -3.98 12.53 -8.05
CA PHE A 4 -4.44 11.31 -7.39
C PHE A 4 -3.56 10.97 -6.17
N THR A 5 -2.24 11.11 -6.32
CA THR A 5 -1.30 10.90 -5.22
C THR A 5 -1.56 11.88 -4.08
N LEU A 6 -1.93 13.13 -4.35
CA LEU A 6 -2.27 14.10 -3.31
C LEU A 6 -3.52 13.68 -2.53
N LEU A 7 -4.56 13.17 -3.21
CA LEU A 7 -5.76 12.62 -2.56
C LEU A 7 -5.41 11.42 -1.68
N CYS A 8 -4.59 10.49 -2.18
CA CYS A 8 -4.09 9.36 -1.38
C CYS A 8 -3.31 9.83 -0.16
N GLY A 9 -2.46 10.86 -0.32
CA GLY A 9 -1.68 11.44 0.76
C GLY A 9 -2.55 11.90 1.93
N TYR A 10 -3.65 12.61 1.66
CA TYR A 10 -4.59 13.02 2.70
C TYR A 10 -5.48 11.88 3.20
N GLY A 11 -5.96 11.00 2.32
CA GLY A 11 -6.85 9.91 2.70
C GLY A 11 -6.19 8.86 3.61
N PHE A 12 -4.92 8.54 3.36
CA PHE A 12 -4.15 7.58 4.16
C PHE A 12 -3.27 8.24 5.23
N TRP A 13 -3.30 9.57 5.35
CA TRP A 13 -2.58 10.30 6.39
C TRP A 13 -2.89 9.75 7.80
N PRO A 14 -4.17 9.51 8.20
CA PRO A 14 -4.47 9.01 9.53
C PRO A 14 -3.91 7.62 9.77
N ILE A 15 -3.88 6.78 8.74
CA ILE A 15 -3.31 5.42 8.81
C ILE A 15 -1.80 5.53 9.02
N ALA A 16 -1.10 6.34 8.23
CA ALA A 16 0.35 6.55 8.40
C ALA A 16 0.70 7.06 9.81
N TRP A 17 -0.13 7.94 10.37
CA TRP A 17 0.04 8.43 11.74
C TRP A 17 -0.21 7.34 12.79
N LEU A 18 -1.26 6.52 12.63
CA LEU A 18 -1.55 5.39 13.52
C LEU A 18 -0.46 4.32 13.50
N LEU A 19 0.22 4.15 12.36
CA LEU A 19 1.41 3.29 12.22
C LEU A 19 2.65 3.85 12.92
N GLY A 20 2.59 5.07 13.44
CA GLY A 20 3.67 5.70 14.19
C GLY A 20 4.73 6.36 13.31
N ALA A 21 4.40 6.73 12.06
CA ALA A 21 5.23 7.63 11.28
C ALA A 21 5.24 9.05 11.91
N PRO A 22 6.37 9.78 11.85
CA PRO A 22 6.39 11.19 12.25
C PRO A 22 5.36 12.02 11.46
N VAL A 23 4.74 12.99 12.13
CA VAL A 23 3.65 13.81 11.58
C VAL A 23 4.04 14.48 10.25
N GLU A 24 5.28 14.95 10.14
CA GLU A 24 5.89 15.57 8.95
C GLU A 24 6.08 14.62 7.76
N ASP A 25 6.12 13.32 8.01
CA ASP A 25 6.27 12.28 7.01
C ASP A 25 4.97 11.54 6.70
N CYS A 26 3.94 11.67 7.55
CA CYS A 26 2.65 10.99 7.40
C CYS A 26 2.01 11.22 6.03
N PHE A 27 2.11 12.43 5.48
CA PHE A 27 1.60 12.71 4.14
C PHE A 27 2.34 11.91 3.06
N LYS A 28 3.67 11.83 3.14
CA LYS A 28 4.50 11.09 2.17
C LYS A 28 4.26 9.59 2.29
N VAL A 29 4.20 9.06 3.51
CA VAL A 29 3.88 7.65 3.77
C VAL A 29 2.45 7.32 3.30
N GLY A 30 1.48 8.20 3.54
CA GLY A 30 0.11 8.03 3.06
C GLY A 30 0.02 7.95 1.53
N ARG A 31 0.84 8.74 0.81
CA ARG A 31 0.96 8.62 -0.65
C ARG A 31 1.44 7.23 -1.07
N LEU A 32 2.49 6.71 -0.43
CA LEU A 32 3.04 5.39 -0.73
C LEU A 32 2.00 4.28 -0.48
N ILE A 33 1.30 4.34 0.66
CA ILE A 33 0.22 3.38 1.00
C ILE A 33 -0.88 3.42 -0.06
N GLY A 34 -1.33 4.61 -0.46
CA GLY A 34 -2.35 4.73 -1.51
C GLY A 34 -1.88 4.21 -2.87
N THR A 35 -0.65 4.52 -3.28
CA THR A 35 -0.04 3.96 -4.50
C THR A 35 -0.02 2.44 -4.46
N LYS A 36 0.34 1.84 -3.31
CA LYS A 36 0.31 0.38 -3.13
C LYS A 36 -1.09 -0.19 -3.32
N VAL A 37 -2.11 0.37 -2.65
CA VAL A 37 -3.48 -0.16 -2.68
C VAL A 37 -4.09 -0.07 -4.07
N PHE A 38 -3.93 1.07 -4.75
CA PHE A 38 -4.62 1.34 -6.02
C PHE A 38 -3.82 1.00 -7.27
N VAL A 39 -2.49 1.05 -7.21
CA VAL A 39 -1.60 0.76 -8.36
C VAL A 39 -0.92 -0.58 -8.18
N ASN A 40 0.06 -0.65 -7.27
CA ASN A 40 0.73 -1.88 -6.78
C ASN A 40 1.91 -1.50 -5.87
N GLU A 41 2.41 -2.50 -5.15
CA GLU A 41 3.56 -2.38 -4.25
C GLU A 41 4.88 -2.08 -4.98
N PHE A 42 5.11 -2.55 -6.21
CA PHE A 42 6.36 -2.29 -6.93
C PHE A 42 6.56 -0.81 -7.25
N VAL A 43 5.51 -0.13 -7.71
CA VAL A 43 5.53 1.33 -7.95
C VAL A 43 5.73 2.06 -6.63
N ALA A 44 5.06 1.63 -5.56
CA ALA A 44 5.23 2.23 -4.24
C ALA A 44 6.66 2.06 -3.70
N TYR A 45 7.29 0.89 -3.85
CA TYR A 45 8.68 0.68 -3.46
C TYR A 45 9.66 1.51 -4.28
N LYS A 46 9.41 1.67 -5.60
CA LYS A 46 10.21 2.55 -6.44
C LYS A 46 10.16 4.00 -5.93
N ASP A 47 8.97 4.48 -5.59
CA ASP A 47 8.79 5.83 -5.03
C ASP A 47 9.44 5.97 -3.65
N LEU A 48 9.37 4.93 -2.80
CA LEU A 48 10.04 4.90 -1.50
C LEU A 48 11.55 5.04 -1.66
N VAL A 49 12.16 4.26 -2.56
CA VAL A 49 13.61 4.34 -2.83
C VAL A 49 14.00 5.72 -3.34
N ALA A 50 13.19 6.33 -4.21
CA ALA A 50 13.44 7.69 -4.69
C ALA A 50 13.38 8.74 -3.57
N MET A 51 12.61 8.50 -2.51
CA MET A 51 12.53 9.38 -1.34
C MET A 51 13.64 9.14 -0.32
N THR A 52 14.10 7.89 -0.15
CA THR A 52 15.12 7.54 0.86
C THR A 52 16.55 7.68 0.32
N LYS A 53 16.73 7.46 -0.98
CA LYS A 53 18.02 7.58 -1.69
C LYS A 53 17.87 8.48 -2.93
N PRO A 54 17.56 9.77 -2.74
CA PRO A 54 17.50 10.70 -3.86
C PRO A 54 18.88 10.86 -4.49
N GLU A 55 18.92 11.05 -5.81
CA GLU A 55 20.20 11.30 -6.53
C GLU A 55 20.89 12.59 -6.07
N HIS A 56 20.11 13.55 -5.57
CA HIS A 56 20.59 14.85 -5.13
C HIS A 56 19.90 15.24 -3.81
N GLY A 57 20.69 15.60 -2.79
CA GLY A 57 20.19 16.10 -1.50
C GLY A 57 20.00 15.03 -0.42
N PRO A 58 19.52 15.43 0.77
CA PRO A 58 19.28 14.51 1.88
C PRO A 58 18.00 13.69 1.67
N PRO A 59 17.84 12.54 2.37
CA PRO A 59 16.60 11.77 2.37
C PRO A 59 15.38 12.62 2.71
N LEU A 60 14.27 12.38 2.00
CA LEU A 60 13.00 13.09 2.18
C LEU A 60 12.12 12.50 3.29
N LEU A 61 12.53 11.36 3.84
CA LEU A 61 11.87 10.63 4.92
C LEU A 61 12.85 10.44 6.07
N SER A 62 12.34 10.54 7.29
CA SER A 62 13.07 10.08 8.47
C SER A 62 13.28 8.57 8.43
N GLN A 63 14.33 8.08 9.10
CA GLN A 63 14.61 6.64 9.20
C GLN A 63 13.43 5.85 9.78
N ARG A 64 12.68 6.47 10.72
CA ARG A 64 11.47 5.86 11.29
C ARG A 64 10.35 5.75 10.25
N ALA A 65 10.11 6.79 9.46
CA ALA A 65 9.10 6.76 8.41
C ALA A 65 9.45 5.77 7.29
N GLU A 66 10.73 5.67 6.92
CA GLU A 66 11.23 4.67 5.96
C GLU A 66 10.94 3.24 6.44
N LEU A 67 11.23 2.93 7.71
CA LEU A 67 10.93 1.62 8.29
C LEU A 67 9.42 1.33 8.28
N VAL A 68 8.61 2.27 8.78
CA VAL A 68 7.14 2.13 8.78
C VAL A 68 6.60 1.90 7.37
N ALA A 69 7.04 2.70 6.39
CA ALA A 69 6.64 2.53 5.01
C ALA A 69 7.08 1.17 4.45
N THR A 70 8.30 0.72 4.74
CA THR A 70 8.81 -0.56 4.26
C THR A 70 7.94 -1.74 4.68
N TYR A 71 7.48 -1.78 5.94
CA TYR A 71 6.57 -2.81 6.45
C TYR A 71 5.14 -2.65 5.92
N ALA A 72 4.60 -1.42 5.90
CA ALA A 72 3.25 -1.15 5.40
C ALA A 72 3.08 -1.52 3.91
N LEU A 73 4.15 -1.38 3.12
CA LEU A 73 4.18 -1.73 1.70
C LEU A 73 4.42 -3.22 1.44
N CYS A 74 4.84 -3.99 2.45
CA CYS A 74 5.20 -5.40 2.31
C CYS A 74 3.97 -6.29 2.17
N GLY A 75 3.37 -6.32 0.98
CA GLY A 75 2.31 -7.27 0.66
C GLY A 75 1.58 -6.97 -0.66
N PHE A 76 1.07 -8.02 -1.28
CA PHE A 76 0.33 -7.98 -2.54
C PHE A 76 -1.16 -7.62 -2.37
N SER A 77 -1.51 -6.86 -1.34
CA SER A 77 -2.90 -6.49 -1.02
C SER A 77 -3.36 -5.26 -1.82
N ASN A 78 -3.37 -5.39 -3.15
CA ASN A 78 -3.81 -4.35 -4.08
C ASN A 78 -4.92 -4.89 -5.02
N PHE A 79 -5.66 -3.99 -5.68
CA PHE A 79 -6.77 -4.39 -6.56
C PHE A 79 -6.34 -5.32 -7.71
N GLY A 80 -5.17 -5.10 -8.30
CA GLY A 80 -4.62 -5.93 -9.37
C GLY A 80 -4.33 -7.36 -8.92
N SER A 81 -3.60 -7.51 -7.82
CA SER A 81 -3.26 -8.81 -7.22
C SER A 81 -4.49 -9.60 -6.79
N ILE A 82 -5.53 -8.93 -6.29
CA ILE A 82 -6.80 -9.58 -5.96
C ILE A 82 -7.50 -10.10 -7.21
N GLY A 83 -7.47 -9.36 -8.32
CA GLY A 83 -7.96 -9.85 -9.61
C GLY A 83 -7.21 -11.09 -10.10
N ILE A 84 -5.89 -11.11 -9.94
CA ILE A 84 -5.05 -12.28 -10.27
C ILE A 84 -5.41 -13.48 -9.38
N ALA A 85 -5.53 -13.27 -8.07
CA ALA A 85 -5.91 -14.32 -7.11
C ALA A 85 -7.32 -14.85 -7.39
N LEU A 86 -8.26 -13.97 -7.74
CA LEU A 86 -9.61 -14.34 -8.16
C LEU A 86 -9.56 -15.25 -9.40
N GLY A 87 -8.83 -14.85 -10.45
CA GLY A 87 -8.68 -15.66 -11.67
C GLY A 87 -8.03 -17.01 -11.41
N GLY A 88 -6.96 -17.03 -10.60
CA GLY A 88 -6.28 -18.25 -10.19
C GLY A 88 -7.18 -19.20 -9.42
N LEU A 89 -7.78 -18.75 -8.32
CA LEU A 89 -8.59 -19.59 -7.44
C LEU A 89 -9.89 -20.05 -8.09
N THR A 90 -10.52 -19.23 -8.93
CA THR A 90 -11.73 -19.62 -9.65
C THR A 90 -11.45 -20.66 -10.73
N SER A 91 -10.28 -20.63 -11.37
CA SER A 91 -9.87 -21.67 -12.33
C SER A 91 -9.55 -23.01 -11.65
N LEU A 92 -9.02 -22.97 -10.43
CA LEU A 92 -8.73 -24.18 -9.64
C LEU A 92 -9.99 -24.82 -9.05
N CYS A 93 -10.94 -24.01 -8.58
CA CYS A 93 -12.15 -24.45 -7.89
C CYS A 93 -13.40 -23.74 -8.46
N PRO A 94 -13.82 -24.04 -9.71
CA PRO A 94 -14.90 -23.30 -10.38
C PRO A 94 -16.24 -23.37 -9.65
N GLN A 95 -16.50 -24.47 -8.92
CA GLN A 95 -17.72 -24.66 -8.12
C GLN A 95 -17.84 -23.68 -6.96
N ARG A 96 -16.72 -23.08 -6.50
CA ARG A 96 -16.70 -22.08 -5.40
C ARG A 96 -16.42 -20.66 -5.87
N SER A 97 -16.51 -20.40 -7.17
CA SER A 97 -16.21 -19.08 -7.75
C SER A 97 -17.02 -17.95 -7.12
N GLY A 98 -18.31 -18.18 -6.81
CA GLY A 98 -19.16 -17.22 -6.12
C GLY A 98 -18.68 -16.89 -4.69
N ASP A 99 -18.21 -17.89 -3.94
CA ASP A 99 -17.67 -17.69 -2.58
C ASP A 99 -16.38 -16.87 -2.63
N ILE A 100 -15.47 -17.21 -3.56
CA ILE A 100 -14.17 -16.54 -3.74
C ILE A 100 -14.38 -15.07 -4.10
N ALA A 101 -15.29 -14.78 -5.05
CA ALA A 101 -15.58 -13.41 -5.47
C ALA A 101 -16.17 -12.56 -4.33
N ARG A 102 -17.04 -13.13 -3.49
CA ARG A 102 -17.61 -12.44 -2.33
C ARG A 102 -16.55 -12.05 -1.29
N LEU A 103 -15.53 -12.89 -1.10
CA LEU A 103 -14.47 -12.66 -0.12
C LEU A 103 -13.35 -11.75 -0.61
N ALA A 104 -13.20 -11.56 -1.93
CA ALA A 104 -12.08 -10.85 -2.55
C ALA A 104 -11.78 -9.48 -1.92
N LEU A 105 -12.80 -8.62 -1.76
CA LEU A 105 -12.61 -7.28 -1.19
C LEU A 105 -12.24 -7.35 0.30
N SER A 106 -12.89 -8.23 1.07
CA SER A 106 -12.57 -8.42 2.49
C SER A 106 -11.14 -8.94 2.69
N ALA A 107 -10.68 -9.84 1.82
CA ALA A 107 -9.32 -10.38 1.82
C ALA A 107 -8.28 -9.29 1.49
N MET A 108 -8.61 -8.36 0.59
CA MET A 108 -7.75 -7.22 0.28
C MET A 108 -7.58 -6.29 1.47
N ILE A 109 -8.68 -5.96 2.15
CA ILE A 109 -8.67 -5.08 3.32
C ILE A 109 -7.90 -5.76 4.45
N SER A 110 -8.21 -7.03 4.75
CA SER A 110 -7.49 -7.78 5.79
C SER A 110 -6.00 -7.88 5.47
N GLY A 111 -5.65 -8.12 4.20
CA GLY A 111 -4.26 -8.17 3.76
C GLY A 111 -3.52 -6.85 3.96
N ASN A 112 -4.17 -5.70 3.79
CA ASN A 112 -3.56 -4.41 4.10
C ASN A 112 -3.41 -4.20 5.61
N VAL A 113 -4.43 -4.54 6.38
CA VAL A 113 -4.37 -4.43 7.85
C VAL A 113 -3.25 -5.30 8.42
N VAL A 114 -3.01 -6.49 7.88
CA VAL A 114 -1.88 -7.34 8.28
C VAL A 114 -0.53 -6.66 8.01
N CYS A 115 -0.34 -6.04 6.84
CA CYS A 115 0.87 -5.26 6.56
C CYS A 115 1.04 -4.07 7.53
N PHE A 116 -0.07 -3.50 7.99
CA PHE A 116 -0.07 -2.34 8.89
C PHE A 116 0.28 -2.70 10.34
N ILE A 117 -0.01 -3.91 10.80
CA ILE A 117 0.28 -4.33 12.19
C ILE A 117 1.66 -4.97 12.37
N THR A 118 2.44 -5.12 11.29
CA THR A 118 3.78 -5.73 11.31
C THR A 118 4.83 -4.70 11.69
#